data_AF-A0A356VU38-F1
#
_entry.id   AF-A0A356VU38-F1
#
_cell.length_a   1.000
_cell.length_b   1.000
_cell.length_c   1.000
_cell.angle_alpha   90.00
_cell.angle_beta   90.00
_cell.angle_gamma   90.00
#
_symmetry.space_group_name_H-M   'P 1'
#
loop_
_entity.id
_entity.type
_entity.pdbx_description
1 polymer ?
#
loop_
_entity_poly.entity_id
_entity_poly.type
_entity_poly.pdbx_seq_one_letter_code
_entity_poly.pdbx_strand_id
1 'polypeptide(L)'
;MTDLTMSKSLRYFFKRLEKRSDQLDDLRAADEGGSKEVPFDEIERFSRAIMTQNIFIHTVGINGKHESTILAKAMFSINKVVRLYYSTSIDESRQGYLRLRADQHQQLILVERLHGLRPKPELLYASLDECHVIRFFVNWILKRIDWQKTKIKNLDLYRNMKEIERLEYEEQIAKELELLETQEIQSTLERHFGKSHRLVRKS
;
A
#
# COMPACT_ATOMS: atom_id res chain seq x y z
N MET A 1 24.84 -20.28 -40.99
CA MET A 1 25.78 -19.27 -40.48
C MET A 1 25.28 -17.92 -40.95
N THR A 2 24.59 -17.18 -40.10
CA THR A 2 24.05 -15.85 -40.42
C THR A 2 24.99 -14.78 -39.89
N ASP A 3 25.62 -14.04 -40.80
CA ASP A 3 26.40 -12.84 -40.49
C ASP A 3 25.48 -11.79 -39.85
N LEU A 4 25.61 -11.63 -38.53
CA LEU A 4 24.99 -10.55 -37.76
C LEU A 4 25.77 -9.25 -37.97
N THR A 5 25.78 -8.72 -39.19
CA THR A 5 26.30 -7.38 -39.44
C THR A 5 25.28 -6.35 -38.95
N MET A 6 25.38 -5.99 -37.67
CA MET A 6 24.62 -4.90 -37.06
C MET A 6 24.88 -3.58 -37.80
N SER A 7 23.81 -2.83 -38.08
CA SER A 7 23.93 -1.55 -38.77
C SER A 7 24.76 -0.54 -37.96
N LYS A 8 25.47 0.35 -38.66
CA LYS A 8 26.32 1.39 -38.03
C LYS A 8 25.52 2.31 -37.11
N SER A 9 24.27 2.60 -37.44
CA SER A 9 23.35 3.41 -36.62
C SER A 9 22.98 2.71 -35.32
N LEU A 10 22.68 1.41 -35.35
CA LEU A 10 22.40 0.64 -34.14
C LEU A 10 23.64 0.55 -33.24
N ARG A 11 24.83 0.31 -33.83
CA ARG A 11 26.08 0.28 -33.07
C ARG A 11 26.38 1.62 -32.38
N TYR A 12 26.11 2.74 -33.07
CA TYR A 12 26.26 4.07 -32.49
C TYR A 12 25.26 4.32 -31.35
N PHE A 13 24.00 3.90 -31.52
CA PHE A 13 22.97 4.02 -30.49
C PHE A 13 23.34 3.23 -29.22
N PHE A 14 23.74 1.95 -29.35
CA PHE A 14 24.14 1.15 -28.20
C PHE A 14 25.38 1.67 -27.50
N LYS A 15 26.39 2.16 -28.23
CA LYS A 15 27.55 2.83 -27.61
C LYS A 15 27.18 4.09 -26.83
N ARG A 16 26.19 4.86 -27.31
CA ARG A 16 25.65 6.02 -26.59
C ARG A 16 24.89 5.60 -25.33
N LEU A 17 24.17 4.48 -25.38
CA LEU A 17 23.49 3.91 -24.23
C LEU A 17 24.47 3.41 -23.17
N GLU A 18 25.50 2.63 -23.54
CA GLU A 18 26.56 2.16 -22.65
C GLU A 18 27.22 3.33 -21.93
N LYS A 19 27.72 4.31 -22.69
CA LYS A 19 28.36 5.51 -22.11
C LYS A 19 27.44 6.27 -21.16
N ARG A 20 26.12 6.28 -21.42
CA ARG A 20 25.16 6.94 -20.53
C ARG A 20 24.87 6.09 -19.29
N SER A 21 24.86 4.77 -19.41
CA SER A 21 24.73 3.85 -18.28
C SER A 21 25.91 4.01 -17.33
N ASP A 22 27.14 3.97 -17.85
CA ASP A 22 28.36 4.10 -17.06
C ASP A 22 28.37 5.44 -16.29
N GLN A 23 28.00 6.54 -16.96
CA GLN A 23 27.85 7.85 -16.31
C GLN A 23 26.82 7.86 -15.19
N LEU A 24 25.73 7.10 -15.32
CA LEU A 24 24.70 7.03 -14.29
C LEU A 24 25.16 6.16 -13.11
N ASP A 25 25.94 5.11 -13.37
CA ASP A 25 26.50 4.24 -12.35
C ASP A 25 27.62 4.95 -11.56
N ASP A 26 28.46 5.74 -12.22
CA ASP A 26 29.44 6.61 -11.56
C ASP A 26 28.75 7.67 -10.66
N LEU A 27 27.64 8.25 -11.13
CA LEU A 27 26.85 9.20 -10.34
C LEU A 27 26.18 8.53 -9.12
N ARG A 28 25.70 7.29 -9.27
CA ARG A 28 25.12 6.50 -8.17
C ARG A 28 26.17 6.18 -7.11
N ALA A 29 27.35 5.72 -7.54
CA ALA A 29 28.46 5.42 -6.64
C ALA A 29 28.95 6.66 -5.87
N ALA A 30 28.82 7.86 -6.45
CA ALA A 30 29.15 9.12 -5.78
C ALA A 30 28.09 9.54 -4.72
N ASP A 31 26.81 9.21 -4.92
CA ASP A 31 25.70 9.54 -3.99
C ASP A 31 25.51 8.52 -2.85
N GLU A 32 26.03 7.29 -3.00
CA GLU A 32 25.92 6.20 -2.01
C GLU A 32 26.76 6.42 -0.74
N GLY A 33 27.62 7.44 -0.70
CA GLY A 33 28.50 7.75 0.43
C GLY A 33 27.83 8.29 1.71
N GLY A 34 26.51 8.55 1.72
CA GLY A 34 25.87 9.13 2.91
C GLY A 34 24.34 9.16 2.99
N SER A 35 23.60 8.65 2.01
CA SER A 35 22.13 8.64 2.07
C SER A 35 21.61 7.37 2.75
N LYS A 36 20.91 7.52 3.88
CA LYS A 36 20.12 6.41 4.43
C LYS A 36 18.95 6.14 3.49
N GLU A 37 18.63 4.86 3.31
CA GLU A 37 17.45 4.45 2.57
C GLU A 37 16.19 4.93 3.28
N VAL A 38 15.37 5.74 2.59
CA VAL A 38 14.09 6.23 3.12
C VAL A 38 13.06 5.08 3.02
N PRO A 39 12.35 4.76 4.11
CA PRO A 39 11.34 3.69 4.11
C PRO A 39 10.20 4.04 3.14
N PHE A 40 9.77 3.06 2.34
CA PHE A 40 8.67 3.21 1.38
C PHE A 40 7.90 1.89 1.14
N ASP A 41 8.30 0.81 1.81
CA ASP A 41 7.79 -0.53 1.53
C ASP A 41 6.32 -0.66 1.93
N GLU A 42 5.88 -0.01 3.01
CA GLU A 42 4.50 -0.06 3.45
C GLU A 42 3.59 0.72 2.51
N ILE A 43 4.04 1.88 2.01
CA ILE A 43 3.31 2.64 1.00
C ILE A 43 3.14 1.83 -0.29
N GLU A 44 4.20 1.14 -0.71
CA GLU A 44 4.16 0.30 -1.90
C GLU A 44 3.25 -0.92 -1.71
N ARG A 45 3.37 -1.63 -0.57
CA ARG A 45 2.48 -2.75 -0.22
C ARG A 45 1.03 -2.33 -0.20
N PHE A 46 0.72 -1.23 0.51
CA PHE A 46 -0.61 -0.65 0.56
C PHE A 46 -1.13 -0.31 -0.85
N SER A 47 -0.35 0.41 -1.64
CA SER A 47 -0.73 0.86 -2.98
C SER A 47 -1.00 -0.33 -3.91
N ARG A 48 -0.13 -1.35 -3.89
CA ARG A 48 -0.34 -2.60 -4.64
C ARG A 48 -1.59 -3.35 -4.18
N ALA A 49 -1.82 -3.46 -2.87
CA ALA A 49 -3.01 -4.12 -2.34
C ALA A 49 -4.29 -3.44 -2.83
N ILE A 50 -4.40 -2.11 -2.72
CA ILE A 50 -5.61 -1.40 -3.15
C ILE A 50 -5.78 -1.35 -4.68
N MET A 51 -4.68 -1.42 -5.47
CA MET A 51 -4.76 -1.53 -6.94
C MET A 51 -5.47 -2.79 -7.40
N THR A 52 -5.37 -3.88 -6.65
CA THR A 52 -6.03 -5.16 -7.01
C THR A 52 -7.54 -5.14 -6.73
N GLN A 53 -8.03 -4.14 -6.01
CA GLN A 53 -9.43 -4.07 -5.61
C GLN A 53 -10.28 -3.37 -6.67
N ASN A 54 -11.54 -3.78 -6.76
CA ASN A 54 -12.55 -3.17 -7.64
C ASN A 54 -13.05 -1.82 -7.11
N ILE A 55 -12.12 -0.90 -6.83
CA ILE A 55 -12.38 0.47 -6.39
C ILE A 55 -12.35 1.38 -7.60
N PHE A 56 -13.40 2.16 -7.78
CA PHE A 56 -13.54 3.14 -8.85
C PHE A 56 -13.38 4.54 -8.28
N ILE A 57 -12.66 5.40 -9.00
CA ILE A 57 -12.49 6.81 -8.66
C ILE A 57 -12.95 7.71 -9.81
N HIS A 58 -13.44 8.89 -9.46
CA HIS A 58 -13.75 9.94 -10.40
C HIS A 58 -12.46 10.54 -10.97
N THR A 59 -12.29 10.44 -12.28
CA THR A 59 -11.17 11.01 -13.03
C THR A 59 -11.70 11.88 -14.16
N VAL A 60 -10.86 12.78 -14.67
CA VAL A 60 -11.12 13.45 -15.96
C VAL A 60 -10.47 12.63 -17.07
N GLY A 61 -11.29 12.05 -17.94
CA GLY A 61 -10.82 11.23 -19.07
C GLY A 61 -10.27 12.04 -20.23
N ILE A 62 -9.91 11.34 -21.30
CA ILE A 62 -9.18 11.90 -22.45
C ILE A 62 -9.94 13.06 -23.10
N ASN A 63 -11.26 12.95 -23.18
CA ASN A 63 -12.15 13.92 -23.79
C ASN A 63 -12.48 15.11 -22.87
N GLY A 64 -11.85 15.20 -21.69
CA GLY A 64 -12.14 16.21 -20.67
C GLY A 64 -13.44 15.96 -19.89
N LYS A 65 -14.11 14.83 -20.13
CA LYS A 65 -15.34 14.44 -19.41
C LYS A 65 -15.00 13.72 -18.11
N HIS A 66 -15.88 13.86 -17.12
CA HIS A 66 -15.81 13.08 -15.90
C HIS A 66 -16.10 11.61 -16.21
N GLU A 67 -15.21 10.74 -15.76
CA GLU A 67 -15.26 9.30 -15.93
C GLU A 67 -15.05 8.63 -14.58
N SER A 68 -15.54 7.39 -14.50
CA SER A 68 -15.34 6.53 -13.33
C SER A 68 -14.36 5.43 -13.72
N THR A 69 -13.15 5.54 -13.20
CA THR A 69 -11.99 4.73 -13.59
C THR A 69 -11.59 3.81 -12.45
N ILE A 70 -11.36 2.54 -12.75
CA ILE A 70 -10.85 1.57 -11.76
C ILE A 70 -9.42 1.96 -11.32
N LEU A 71 -9.13 1.87 -10.02
CA LEU A 71 -7.82 2.22 -9.46
C LEU A 71 -6.66 1.50 -10.16
N ALA A 72 -6.83 0.22 -10.51
CA ALA A 72 -5.86 -0.55 -11.27
C ALA A 72 -5.37 0.13 -12.57
N LYS A 73 -6.23 0.95 -13.21
CA LYS A 73 -5.89 1.69 -14.43
C LYS A 73 -5.35 3.10 -14.13
N ALA A 74 -5.80 3.70 -13.03
CA ALA A 74 -5.44 5.06 -12.65
C ALA A 74 -4.16 5.15 -11.82
N MET A 75 -3.67 4.03 -11.28
CA MET A 75 -2.56 4.01 -10.33
C MET A 75 -1.41 3.13 -10.82
N PHE A 76 -0.19 3.56 -10.51
CA PHE A 76 1.04 2.83 -10.78
C PHE A 76 1.94 2.90 -9.56
N SER A 77 2.59 1.78 -9.21
CA SER A 77 3.59 1.69 -8.15
C SER A 77 4.84 1.00 -8.68
N ILE A 78 5.94 1.72 -8.81
CA ILE A 78 7.21 1.18 -9.31
C ILE A 78 8.39 1.98 -8.74
N ASN A 79 9.49 1.29 -8.40
CA ASN A 79 10.74 1.91 -7.95
C ASN A 79 10.57 2.95 -6.83
N LYS A 80 9.81 2.62 -5.78
CA LYS A 80 9.49 3.53 -4.66
C LYS A 80 8.81 4.83 -5.06
N VAL A 81 8.04 4.77 -6.14
CA VAL A 81 7.20 5.88 -6.62
C VAL A 81 5.80 5.34 -6.88
N VAL A 82 4.80 5.97 -6.25
CA VAL A 82 3.38 5.74 -6.53
C VAL A 82 2.84 6.95 -7.29
N ARG A 83 2.13 6.71 -8.39
CA ARG A 83 1.43 7.74 -9.15
C ARG A 83 -0.04 7.40 -9.24
N LEU A 84 -0.91 8.34 -8.90
CA LEU A 84 -2.36 8.23 -9.03
C LEU A 84 -2.88 9.32 -9.95
N TYR A 85 -3.27 8.94 -11.16
CA TYR A 85 -3.82 9.82 -12.17
C TYR A 85 -5.28 10.17 -11.84
N TYR A 86 -5.54 11.46 -11.61
CA TYR A 86 -6.89 12.01 -11.51
C TYR A 86 -7.35 12.67 -12.81
N SER A 87 -6.43 12.95 -13.73
CA SER A 87 -6.74 13.40 -15.07
C SER A 87 -5.81 12.73 -16.07
N THR A 88 -6.41 12.02 -17.02
CA THR A 88 -5.72 11.30 -18.09
C THR A 88 -6.16 11.92 -19.42
N SER A 89 -5.30 12.76 -20.00
CA SER A 89 -5.53 13.35 -21.32
C SER A 89 -4.42 12.98 -22.28
N ILE A 90 -4.73 12.90 -23.58
CA ILE A 90 -3.72 12.82 -24.65
C ILE A 90 -2.92 14.12 -24.69
N ASP A 91 -3.57 15.24 -24.36
CA ASP A 91 -2.91 16.51 -24.18
C ASP A 91 -2.19 16.54 -22.82
N GLU A 92 -0.86 16.44 -22.85
CA GLU A 92 -0.01 16.52 -21.66
C GLU A 92 -0.28 17.77 -20.81
N SER A 93 -0.77 18.86 -21.43
CA SER A 93 -1.14 20.10 -20.72
C SER A 93 -2.32 19.96 -19.77
N ARG A 94 -3.09 18.87 -19.87
CA ARG A 94 -4.26 18.59 -19.04
C ARG A 94 -4.07 17.41 -18.12
N GLN A 95 -2.97 16.67 -18.26
CA GLN A 95 -2.71 15.51 -17.42
C GLN A 95 -2.50 15.93 -15.96
N GLY A 96 -3.02 15.14 -15.02
CA GLY A 96 -2.94 15.44 -13.60
C GLY A 96 -2.78 14.17 -12.78
N TYR A 97 -1.77 14.14 -11.93
CA TYR A 97 -1.55 13.02 -11.02
C TYR A 97 -0.99 13.46 -9.67
N LEU A 98 -1.32 12.66 -8.66
CA LEU A 98 -0.64 12.67 -7.37
C LEU A 98 0.59 11.77 -7.47
N ARG A 99 1.72 12.20 -6.90
CA ARG A 99 2.96 11.43 -6.84
C ARG A 99 3.40 11.29 -5.39
N LEU A 100 3.59 10.05 -4.94
CA LEU A 100 4.27 9.74 -3.69
C LEU A 100 5.66 9.22 -4.05
N ARG A 101 6.71 9.72 -3.41
CA ARG A 101 8.09 9.26 -3.63
C ARG A 101 8.93 9.43 -2.38
N ALA A 102 9.90 8.55 -2.21
CA ALA A 102 11.01 8.78 -1.29
C ALA A 102 11.94 9.87 -1.84
N ASP A 103 12.37 10.80 -0.99
CA ASP A 103 13.37 11.83 -1.29
C ASP A 103 14.60 11.61 -0.42
N GLN A 104 15.70 11.20 -1.06
CA GLN A 104 16.95 10.87 -0.37
C GLN A 104 17.67 12.10 0.18
N HIS A 105 17.50 13.28 -0.44
CA HIS A 105 18.16 14.50 0.04
C HIS A 105 17.49 15.06 1.28
N GLN A 106 16.17 15.12 1.28
CA GLN A 106 15.37 15.61 2.40
C GLN A 106 15.13 14.53 3.46
N GLN A 107 15.44 13.26 3.15
CA GLN A 107 15.16 12.11 3.99
C GLN A 107 13.66 12.07 4.36
N LEU A 108 12.78 12.31 3.39
CA LEU A 108 11.34 12.40 3.59
C LEU A 108 10.60 11.66 2.48
N ILE A 109 9.39 11.23 2.78
CA ILE A 109 8.44 10.78 1.77
C ILE A 109 7.59 11.99 1.40
N LEU A 110 7.58 12.31 0.12
CA LEU A 110 6.90 13.49 -0.42
C LEU A 110 5.65 13.08 -1.17
N VAL A 111 4.57 13.81 -0.92
CA VAL A 111 3.30 13.73 -1.65
C VAL A 111 3.13 15.01 -2.45
N GLU A 112 3.21 14.89 -3.76
CA GLU A 112 3.24 16.02 -4.68
C GLU A 112 2.07 15.95 -5.67
N ARG A 113 1.53 17.10 -6.05
CA ARG A 113 0.59 17.23 -7.15
C ARG A 113 1.34 17.73 -8.38
N LEU A 114 1.10 17.07 -9.51
CA LEU A 114 1.64 17.46 -10.81
C LEU A 114 0.49 17.63 -11.79
N HIS A 115 0.44 18.77 -12.46
CA HIS A 115 -0.60 19.08 -13.43
C HIS A 115 -0.05 19.87 -14.63
N GLY A 116 -0.40 19.40 -15.83
CA GLY A 116 -0.10 20.04 -17.10
C GLY A 116 1.27 19.75 -17.70
N LEU A 117 1.63 20.52 -18.74
CA LEU A 117 2.79 20.30 -19.59
C LEU A 117 4.02 20.89 -18.88
N ARG A 118 4.97 20.02 -18.52
CA ARG A 118 6.13 20.33 -17.64
C ARG A 118 5.68 20.82 -16.25
N PRO A 119 4.97 19.95 -15.51
CA PRO A 119 4.38 20.34 -14.24
C PRO A 119 5.49 20.62 -13.22
N LYS A 120 5.43 21.78 -12.56
CA LYS A 120 6.19 21.99 -11.34
C LYS A 120 5.54 21.19 -10.22
N PRO A 121 6.27 20.33 -9.50
CA PRO A 121 5.72 19.59 -8.37
C PRO A 121 5.24 20.57 -7.30
N GLU A 122 3.97 20.46 -6.94
CA GLU A 122 3.41 21.16 -5.80
C GLU A 122 3.39 20.22 -4.61
N LEU A 123 4.16 20.53 -3.58
CA LEU A 123 4.19 19.72 -2.35
C LEU A 123 2.86 19.86 -1.61
N LEU A 124 2.16 18.74 -1.41
CA LEU A 124 0.92 18.69 -0.66
C LEU A 124 1.14 18.18 0.78
N TYR A 125 2.05 17.23 0.95
CA TYR A 125 2.34 16.62 2.24
C TYR A 125 3.74 16.03 2.25
N ALA A 126 4.39 15.99 3.42
CA ALA A 126 5.70 15.37 3.60
C ALA A 126 5.77 14.73 5.00
N SER A 127 6.33 13.53 5.10
CA SER A 127 6.53 12.84 6.37
C SER A 127 7.62 11.79 6.25
N LEU A 128 8.33 11.53 7.36
CA LEU A 128 9.22 10.38 7.52
C LEU A 128 8.44 9.07 7.76
N ASP A 129 7.27 9.18 8.39
CA ASP A 129 6.42 8.06 8.77
C ASP A 129 5.48 7.67 7.62
N GLU A 130 5.63 6.43 7.14
CA GLU A 130 4.80 5.82 6.10
C GLU A 130 3.31 5.79 6.49
N CYS A 131 2.97 5.54 7.75
CA CYS A 131 1.58 5.49 8.22
C CYS A 131 0.88 6.83 8.06
N HIS A 132 1.59 7.93 8.34
CA HIS A 132 1.08 9.28 8.17
C HIS A 132 0.87 9.63 6.69
N VAL A 133 1.79 9.21 5.81
CA VAL A 133 1.64 9.39 4.36
C VAL A 133 0.45 8.57 3.84
N ILE A 134 0.31 7.31 4.26
CA ILE A 134 -0.83 6.46 3.90
C ILE A 134 -2.14 7.08 4.37
N ARG A 135 -2.19 7.61 5.60
CA ARG A 135 -3.40 8.29 6.12
C ARG A 135 -3.77 9.51 5.26
N PHE A 136 -2.81 10.32 4.87
CA PHE A 136 -3.05 11.43 3.94
C PHE A 136 -3.58 10.91 2.59
N PHE A 137 -2.93 9.88 2.05
CA PHE A 137 -3.26 9.31 0.75
C PHE A 137 -4.66 8.68 0.73
N VAL A 138 -5.03 7.93 1.76
CA VAL A 138 -6.37 7.36 1.96
C VAL A 138 -7.41 8.47 1.99
N ASN A 139 -7.21 9.52 2.79
CA ASN A 139 -8.13 10.66 2.85
C ASN A 139 -8.28 11.37 1.50
N TRP A 140 -7.21 11.40 0.70
CA TRP A 140 -7.25 11.97 -0.64
C TRP A 140 -8.06 11.10 -1.62
N ILE A 141 -7.89 9.77 -1.57
CA ILE A 141 -8.61 8.80 -2.40
C ILE A 141 -10.10 8.75 -2.04
N LEU A 142 -10.44 8.67 -0.75
CA LEU A 142 -11.82 8.56 -0.26
C LEU A 142 -12.74 9.65 -0.81
N LYS A 143 -12.23 10.88 -0.94
CA LYS A 143 -12.94 12.03 -1.52
C LYS A 143 -13.27 11.90 -3.01
N ARG A 144 -12.68 10.91 -3.69
CA ARG A 144 -12.77 10.69 -5.13
C ARG A 144 -13.36 9.34 -5.50
N ILE A 145 -13.65 8.48 -4.53
CA ILE A 145 -14.28 7.19 -4.82
C ILE A 145 -15.65 7.44 -5.44
N ASP A 146 -15.89 6.76 -6.56
CA ASP A 146 -17.23 6.62 -7.12
C ASP A 146 -17.95 5.53 -6.33
N TRP A 147 -18.74 5.95 -5.35
CA TRP A 147 -19.54 5.07 -4.49
C TRP A 147 -20.74 4.44 -5.22
N GLN A 148 -21.12 4.95 -6.40
CA GLN A 148 -22.17 4.32 -7.20
C GLN A 148 -21.64 3.01 -7.78
N LYS A 149 -20.40 2.99 -8.29
CA LYS A 149 -19.75 1.79 -8.83
C LYS A 149 -19.01 0.95 -7.79
N THR A 150 -18.34 1.58 -6.82
CA THR A 150 -17.57 0.86 -5.81
C THR A 150 -18.50 0.21 -4.80
N LYS A 151 -18.53 -1.13 -4.76
CA LYS A 151 -19.33 -1.89 -3.80
C LYS A 151 -18.41 -2.50 -2.75
N ILE A 152 -18.44 -1.98 -1.53
CA ILE A 152 -17.58 -2.41 -0.41
C ILE A 152 -17.68 -3.93 -0.17
N LYS A 153 -18.90 -4.48 -0.23
CA LYS A 153 -19.15 -5.92 -0.05
C LYS A 153 -18.45 -6.82 -1.09
N ASN A 154 -18.07 -6.25 -2.23
CA ASN A 154 -17.41 -6.96 -3.33
C ASN A 154 -15.88 -6.79 -3.29
N LEU A 155 -15.34 -6.07 -2.31
CA LEU A 155 -13.89 -5.91 -2.15
C LEU A 155 -13.34 -7.11 -1.38
N ASP A 156 -12.39 -7.81 -1.97
CA ASP A 156 -11.78 -9.02 -1.39
C ASP A 156 -11.12 -8.70 -0.04
N LEU A 157 -10.36 -7.60 0.02
CA LEU A 157 -9.71 -7.18 1.26
C LEU A 157 -10.72 -6.88 2.38
N TYR A 158 -11.89 -6.33 2.04
CA TYR A 158 -12.94 -6.08 3.02
C TYR A 158 -13.57 -7.37 3.54
N ARG A 159 -13.77 -8.36 2.67
CA ARG A 159 -14.27 -9.68 3.07
C ARG A 159 -13.28 -10.39 3.99
N ASN A 160 -11.99 -10.39 3.63
CA ASN A 160 -10.93 -10.97 4.44
C ASN A 160 -10.84 -10.29 5.82
N MET A 161 -10.91 -8.96 5.85
CA MET A 161 -10.93 -8.20 7.11
C MET A 161 -12.12 -8.60 8.00
N LYS A 162 -13.32 -8.73 7.43
CA LYS A 162 -14.51 -9.15 8.19
C LYS A 162 -14.44 -10.59 8.69
N GLU A 163 -13.78 -11.47 7.94
CA GLU A 163 -13.55 -12.84 8.36
C GLU A 163 -12.56 -12.91 9.53
N ILE A 164 -11.47 -12.15 9.48
CA ILE A 164 -10.50 -12.03 10.58
C ILE A 164 -11.20 -11.51 11.83
N GLU A 165 -11.96 -10.41 11.73
CA GLU A 165 -12.73 -9.86 12.87
C GLU A 165 -13.71 -10.89 13.46
N ARG A 166 -14.33 -11.72 12.63
CA ARG A 166 -15.24 -12.78 13.09
C ARG A 166 -14.49 -13.87 13.85
N LEU A 167 -13.34 -14.32 13.33
CA LEU A 167 -12.52 -15.35 13.98
C LEU A 167 -11.97 -14.86 15.32
N GLU A 168 -11.48 -13.62 15.38
CA GLU A 168 -11.01 -13.00 16.62
C GLU A 168 -12.12 -12.93 17.69
N TYR A 169 -13.36 -12.65 17.27
CA TYR A 169 -14.52 -12.63 18.15
C TYR A 169 -14.92 -14.03 18.63
N GLU A 170 -14.92 -15.03 17.74
CA GLU A 170 -15.20 -16.43 18.09
C GLU A 170 -14.17 -16.99 19.07
N GLU A 171 -12.88 -16.66 18.91
CA GLU A 171 -11.83 -17.03 19.87
C GLU A 171 -12.02 -16.40 21.25
N GLN A 172 -12.47 -15.14 21.31
CA GLN A 172 -12.75 -14.48 22.59
C GLN A 172 -13.89 -15.18 23.33
N ILE A 173 -14.98 -15.52 22.63
CA ILE A 173 -16.10 -16.27 23.21
C ILE A 173 -15.64 -17.65 23.70
N ALA A 174 -14.84 -18.37 22.90
CA ALA A 174 -14.35 -19.69 23.29
C ALA A 174 -13.50 -19.64 24.57
N LYS A 175 -12.62 -18.64 24.70
CA LYS A 175 -11.81 -18.43 25.92
C LYS A 175 -12.67 -18.10 27.14
N GLU A 176 -13.73 -17.30 26.97
CA GLU A 176 -14.67 -16.99 28.05
C GLU A 176 -15.46 -18.22 28.51
N LEU A 177 -15.93 -19.05 27.56
CA LEU A 177 -16.62 -20.30 27.87
C LEU A 177 -15.70 -21.31 28.57
N GLU A 178 -14.45 -21.48 28.11
CA GLU A 178 -13.47 -22.36 28.74
C GLU A 178 -13.16 -21.92 30.19
N LEU A 179 -13.09 -20.61 30.44
CA LEU A 179 -12.92 -20.07 31.79
C LEU A 179 -14.10 -20.44 32.69
N LEU A 180 -15.33 -20.29 32.19
CA LEU A 180 -16.55 -20.64 32.93
C LEU A 180 -16.64 -22.14 33.20
N GLU A 181 -16.38 -22.98 32.20
CA GLU A 181 -16.37 -24.44 32.36
C GLU A 181 -15.30 -24.88 33.37
N THR A 182 -14.11 -24.29 33.34
CA THR A 182 -13.05 -24.59 34.31
C THR A 182 -13.47 -24.21 35.73
N GLN A 183 -14.12 -23.05 35.90
CA GLN A 183 -14.67 -22.63 37.20
C GLN A 183 -15.79 -23.55 37.68
N GLU A 184 -16.67 -23.99 36.78
CA GLU A 184 -17.74 -24.94 37.11
C GLU A 184 -17.20 -26.32 37.50
N ILE A 185 -16.24 -26.86 36.74
CA ILE A 185 -15.56 -28.12 37.04
C ILE A 185 -14.82 -28.03 38.38
N GLN A 186 -14.08 -26.95 38.62
CA GLN A 186 -13.38 -26.73 39.88
C GLN A 186 -14.36 -26.65 41.06
N SER A 187 -15.46 -25.88 40.92
CA SER A 187 -16.49 -25.80 41.95
C SER A 187 -17.18 -27.15 42.21
N THR A 188 -17.35 -27.97 41.18
CA THR A 188 -17.96 -29.31 41.27
C THR A 188 -17.00 -30.29 41.95
N LEU A 189 -15.71 -30.26 41.59
CA LEU A 189 -14.66 -31.04 42.25
C LEU A 189 -14.54 -30.68 43.74
N GLU A 190 -14.56 -29.40 44.09
CA GLU A 190 -14.53 -28.93 45.48
C GLU A 190 -15.77 -29.40 46.27
N ARG A 191 -16.96 -29.35 45.67
CA ARG A 191 -18.21 -29.85 46.30
C ARG A 191 -18.19 -31.36 46.53
N HIS A 192 -17.68 -32.14 45.58
CA HIS A 192 -17.70 -33.61 45.64
C HIS A 192 -16.52 -34.21 46.43
N PHE A 193 -15.33 -33.61 46.38
CA PHE A 193 -14.12 -34.16 47.00
C PHE A 193 -13.61 -33.38 48.22
N GLY A 194 -14.02 -32.12 48.41
CA GLY A 194 -13.58 -31.27 49.54
C GLY A 194 -14.11 -31.68 50.92
N LYS A 195 -15.09 -32.60 50.99
CA LYS A 195 -15.68 -33.07 52.27
C LYS A 195 -15.06 -34.36 52.84
N SER A 196 -14.06 -34.97 52.17
CA SER A 196 -13.50 -36.26 52.60
C SER A 196 -12.27 -36.18 53.53
N HIS A 197 -11.96 -35.02 54.14
CA HIS A 197 -10.84 -34.87 55.08
C HIS A 197 -11.22 -34.42 56.50
N ARG A 198 -12.36 -34.88 57.00
CA ARG A 198 -12.64 -34.94 58.46
C ARG A 198 -13.00 -36.36 58.89
N LEU A 199 -12.12 -37.32 58.60
CA LEU A 199 -12.16 -38.62 59.29
C LEU A 199 -11.39 -38.50 60.61
N VAL A 200 -12.18 -38.27 61.66
CA VAL A 200 -12.08 -38.86 63.01
C VAL A 200 -10.69 -39.38 63.39
N ARG A 201 -9.92 -38.57 64.13
CA ARG A 201 -8.98 -39.10 65.13
C ARG A 201 -9.67 -39.08 66.49
N LYS A 202 -10.26 -40.22 66.84
CA LYS A 202 -10.48 -40.61 68.24
C LYS A 202 -9.28 -41.45 68.67
N SER A 203 -8.47 -40.94 69.58
CA SER A 203 -7.79 -41.70 70.65
C SER A 203 -7.36 -40.69 71.71
#